data_AF-A0A7X3UGP9-F1
#
_entry.id   AF-A0A7X3UGP9-F1
#
_cell.length_a   1.000
_cell.length_b   1.000
_cell.length_c   1.000
_cell.angle_alpha   90.00
_cell.angle_beta   90.00
_cell.angle_gamma   90.00
#
_symmetry.space_group_name_H-M   'P 1'
#
loop_
_entity.id
_entity.type
_entity.pdbx_description
1 polymer ?
#
loop_
_entity_poly.entity_id
_entity_poly.type
_entity_poly.pdbx_seq_one_letter_code
_entity_poly.pdbx_strand_id
1 'polypeptide(L)'
;MIDLSKALRTSATVPVQAHWEPIENTANNLHWATEEKFNQSKAQWHEPVDMAWEEWLELFNPGPAHPLKSYSTTDFQVFLPPSTANVGDVWDLDSKRILPFLRQFHPGVTQKAAKACLRAMSPEYADIVFRIHARFILNASIGAYLRPAQFTGHLVINRNSGTIRQFTLSLPRRNSNVDMGAFRSRDIGFVPRMELCSFSEAQLKSIAWEAAITAEEVEKKFQNAFYKFFEIEWTAIEDAVERAKALNRPIHAVLLFGVLDDESC
;
A
#
# COMPACT_ATOMS: atom_id res chain seq x y z
N MET A 1 -13.78 3.16 -24.67
CA MET A 1 -14.25 3.93 -23.49
C MET A 1 -15.46 3.25 -22.89
N ILE A 2 -15.41 2.91 -21.60
CA ILE A 2 -16.42 2.12 -20.90
C ILE A 2 -16.84 2.86 -19.62
N ASP A 3 -18.15 3.04 -19.41
CA ASP A 3 -18.68 3.62 -18.18
C ASP A 3 -18.84 2.53 -17.10
N LEU A 4 -17.98 2.56 -16.08
CA LEU A 4 -18.07 1.71 -14.89
C LEU A 4 -18.68 2.43 -13.69
N SER A 5 -18.91 3.75 -13.77
CA SER A 5 -19.33 4.57 -12.63
C SER A 5 -20.63 4.09 -11.97
N LYS A 6 -21.42 3.32 -12.73
CA LYS A 6 -22.72 2.78 -12.30
C LYS A 6 -22.76 1.24 -12.28
N ALA A 7 -21.62 0.56 -12.23
CA ALA A 7 -21.58 -0.91 -12.26
C ALA A 7 -22.07 -1.54 -10.93
N LEU A 8 -21.79 -0.91 -9.79
CA LEU A 8 -22.09 -1.45 -8.46
C LEU A 8 -23.36 -0.81 -7.87
N ARG A 9 -24.54 -1.22 -8.34
CA ARG A 9 -25.84 -0.66 -7.88
C ARG A 9 -26.58 -1.53 -6.88
N THR A 10 -26.18 -2.78 -6.75
CA THR A 10 -26.74 -3.67 -5.72
C THR A 10 -26.21 -3.21 -4.36
N SER A 11 -26.92 -3.54 -3.28
CA SER A 11 -26.48 -3.28 -1.90
C SER A 11 -26.11 -4.58 -1.18
N ALA A 12 -25.59 -5.55 -1.92
CA ALA A 12 -25.19 -6.83 -1.35
C ALA A 12 -24.01 -6.63 -0.38
N THR A 13 -24.00 -7.42 0.67
CA THR A 13 -22.96 -7.36 1.70
C THR A 13 -21.75 -8.20 1.28
N VAL A 14 -20.57 -7.61 1.36
CA VAL A 14 -19.28 -8.24 1.06
C VAL A 14 -18.49 -8.33 2.37
N PRO A 15 -18.30 -9.54 2.93
CA PRO A 15 -17.42 -9.74 4.07
C PRO A 15 -15.96 -9.60 3.65
N VAL A 16 -15.21 -8.79 4.38
CA VAL A 16 -13.78 -8.53 4.20
C VAL A 16 -13.05 -8.85 5.49
N GLN A 17 -12.12 -9.79 5.41
CA GLN A 17 -11.25 -10.17 6.50
C GLN A 17 -10.00 -9.27 6.48
N ALA A 18 -9.53 -8.88 7.66
CA ALA A 18 -8.28 -8.17 7.86
C ALA A 18 -7.28 -9.07 8.59
N HIS A 19 -6.04 -9.05 8.12
CA HIS A 19 -4.89 -9.67 8.77
C HIS A 19 -3.83 -8.59 8.99
N TRP A 20 -3.20 -8.58 10.16
CA TRP A 20 -2.06 -7.72 10.46
C TRP A 20 -1.18 -8.46 11.47
N GLU A 21 -0.06 -8.99 10.98
CA GLU A 21 0.93 -9.71 11.78
C GLU A 21 1.92 -8.74 12.46
N PRO A 22 2.58 -9.16 13.55
CA PRO A 22 3.54 -8.32 14.27
C PRO A 22 4.62 -7.73 13.35
N ILE A 23 5.13 -6.56 13.72
CA ILE A 23 6.24 -5.93 13.00
C ILE A 23 7.54 -6.66 13.36
N GLU A 24 8.23 -7.16 12.35
CA GLU A 24 9.59 -7.67 12.46
C GLU A 24 10.59 -6.57 12.11
N ASN A 25 11.63 -6.41 12.93
CA ASN A 25 12.76 -5.54 12.60
C ASN A 25 14.06 -6.28 12.90
N THR A 26 14.76 -6.63 11.82
CA THR A 26 16.00 -7.39 11.83
C THR A 26 17.22 -6.53 12.21
N ALA A 27 17.18 -5.21 11.96
CA ALA A 27 18.29 -4.29 12.25
C ALA A 27 18.49 -4.06 13.75
N ASN A 28 17.38 -4.06 14.51
CA ASN A 28 17.39 -3.87 15.97
C ASN A 28 17.07 -5.15 16.75
N ASN A 29 17.12 -6.33 16.11
CA ASN A 29 16.75 -7.62 16.73
C ASN A 29 15.38 -7.59 17.42
N LEU A 30 14.41 -6.84 16.87
CA LEU A 30 13.04 -6.79 17.39
C LEU A 30 12.24 -8.04 17.00
N HIS A 31 12.89 -9.21 16.94
CA HIS A 31 12.25 -10.52 17.00
C HIS A 31 11.98 -10.91 18.46
N TRP A 32 11.47 -9.97 19.27
CA TRP A 32 11.24 -10.21 20.68
C TRP A 32 9.93 -11.01 20.84
N ALA A 33 10.05 -12.17 21.46
CA ALA A 33 8.91 -13.01 21.82
C ALA A 33 8.59 -12.93 23.33
N THR A 34 9.37 -12.17 24.11
CA THR A 34 9.26 -12.15 25.58
C THR A 34 9.57 -10.78 26.19
N GLU A 35 8.88 -10.47 27.29
CA GLU A 35 9.06 -9.28 28.13
C GLU A 35 10.51 -9.12 28.62
N GLU A 36 11.16 -10.24 28.92
CA GLU A 36 12.56 -10.26 29.37
C GLU A 36 13.52 -9.62 28.36
N LYS A 37 13.36 -9.93 27.06
CA LYS A 37 14.20 -9.35 25.99
C LYS A 37 13.95 -7.86 25.80
N PHE A 38 12.70 -7.43 25.96
CA PHE A 38 12.35 -6.00 25.94
C PHE A 38 13.01 -5.25 27.09
N ASN A 39 12.89 -5.75 28.32
CA ASN A 39 13.48 -5.12 29.51
C ASN A 39 15.01 -5.04 29.44
N GLN A 40 15.67 -6.09 28.92
CA GLN A 40 17.12 -6.07 28.68
C GLN A 40 17.53 -5.01 27.64
N SER A 41 16.77 -4.88 26.55
CA SER A 41 17.05 -3.91 25.48
C SER A 41 16.82 -2.47 25.97
N LYS A 42 15.73 -2.24 26.69
CA LYS A 42 15.36 -0.95 27.30
C LYS A 42 16.47 -0.40 28.20
N ALA A 43 17.21 -1.25 28.92
CA ALA A 43 18.34 -0.85 29.76
C ALA A 43 19.57 -0.36 28.96
N GLN A 44 19.64 -0.65 27.66
CA GLN A 44 20.75 -0.26 26.78
C GLN A 44 20.46 0.99 25.95
N TRP A 45 19.22 1.49 25.98
CA TRP A 45 18.83 2.66 25.20
C TRP A 45 19.45 3.94 25.76
N HIS A 46 19.89 4.82 24.87
CA HIS A 46 20.52 6.09 25.24
C HIS A 46 19.58 7.03 26.00
N GLU A 47 18.28 6.94 25.75
CA GLU A 47 17.25 7.69 26.48
C GLU A 47 16.37 6.72 27.29
N PRO A 48 16.09 7.00 28.57
CA PRO A 48 15.19 6.18 29.36
C PRO A 48 13.77 6.28 28.79
N VAL A 49 13.26 5.16 28.31
CA VAL A 49 11.89 5.05 27.80
C VAL A 49 10.99 4.51 28.92
N ASP A 50 10.15 5.36 29.49
CA ASP A 50 9.15 4.93 30.47
C ASP A 50 7.93 4.30 29.77
N MET A 51 8.12 3.04 29.35
CA MET A 51 7.09 2.24 28.69
C MET A 51 7.06 0.83 29.28
N ALA A 52 5.87 0.34 29.60
CA ALA A 52 5.61 -1.02 30.03
C ALA A 52 5.63 -1.99 28.83
N TRP A 53 5.80 -3.27 29.12
CA TRP A 53 5.82 -4.32 28.10
C TRP A 53 4.51 -4.42 27.32
N GLU A 54 3.38 -4.22 27.98
CA GLU A 54 2.05 -4.25 27.38
C GLU A 54 1.87 -3.11 26.37
N GLU A 55 2.33 -1.90 26.73
CA GLU A 55 2.29 -0.73 25.84
C GLU A 55 3.20 -0.93 24.62
N TRP A 56 4.31 -1.64 24.80
CA TRP A 56 5.21 -2.02 23.73
C TRP A 56 4.58 -3.09 22.81
N LEU A 57 3.91 -4.09 23.38
CA LEU A 57 3.14 -5.10 22.64
C LEU A 57 2.04 -4.45 21.79
N GLU A 58 1.25 -3.54 22.36
CA GLU A 58 0.21 -2.82 21.61
C GLU A 58 0.79 -2.04 20.44
N LEU A 59 2.00 -1.51 20.58
CA LEU A 59 2.62 -0.69 19.54
C LEU A 59 3.19 -1.51 18.37
N PHE A 60 3.78 -2.67 18.65
CA PHE A 60 4.49 -3.47 17.64
C PHE A 60 3.78 -4.77 17.24
N ASN A 61 2.69 -5.10 17.93
CA ASN A 61 1.75 -6.15 17.59
C ASN A 61 0.31 -5.61 17.58
N PRO A 62 0.02 -4.58 16.75
CA PRO A 62 -1.25 -3.83 16.85
C PRO A 62 -2.48 -4.67 16.47
N GLY A 63 -2.31 -5.66 15.58
CA GLY A 63 -3.43 -6.39 14.97
C GLY A 63 -4.39 -5.47 14.19
N PRO A 64 -5.39 -6.03 13.49
CA PRO A 64 -6.42 -5.23 12.85
C PRO A 64 -7.49 -4.79 13.86
N ALA A 65 -7.88 -3.51 13.83
CA ALA A 65 -8.97 -2.97 14.64
C ALA A 65 -10.31 -3.71 14.44
N HIS A 66 -10.56 -4.20 13.23
CA HIS A 66 -11.72 -5.04 12.92
C HIS A 66 -11.30 -6.24 12.05
N PRO A 67 -11.04 -7.42 12.66
CA PRO A 67 -10.61 -8.62 11.92
C PRO A 67 -11.58 -9.07 10.83
N LEU A 68 -12.87 -8.80 10.99
CA LEU A 68 -13.91 -9.04 9.99
C LEU A 68 -14.85 -7.84 9.94
N LYS A 69 -15.08 -7.31 8.74
CA LYS A 69 -16.03 -6.23 8.50
C LYS A 69 -16.79 -6.45 7.21
N SER A 70 -18.08 -6.10 7.24
CA SER A 70 -18.95 -6.19 6.09
C SER A 70 -19.10 -4.82 5.43
N TYR A 71 -18.95 -4.78 4.11
CA TYR A 71 -19.13 -3.58 3.29
C TYR A 71 -20.28 -3.79 2.32
N SER A 72 -20.97 -2.73 1.92
CA SER A 72 -21.88 -2.79 0.79
C SER A 72 -21.08 -2.83 -0.51
N THR A 73 -21.59 -3.50 -1.53
CA THR A 73 -21.10 -3.40 -2.91
C THR A 73 -20.95 -1.93 -3.37
N THR A 74 -21.78 -1.01 -2.89
CA THR A 74 -21.66 0.42 -3.23
C THR A 74 -20.45 1.10 -2.59
N ASP A 75 -19.91 0.60 -1.48
CA ASP A 75 -18.71 1.14 -0.84
C ASP A 75 -17.48 1.01 -1.76
N PHE A 76 -17.44 -0.04 -2.59
CA PHE A 76 -16.39 -0.29 -3.56
C PHE A 76 -16.44 0.61 -4.79
N GLN A 77 -17.50 1.42 -4.97
CA GLN A 77 -17.55 2.41 -6.05
C GLN A 77 -16.41 3.42 -5.98
N VAL A 78 -15.81 3.64 -4.80
CA VAL A 78 -14.63 4.50 -4.65
C VAL A 78 -13.48 4.09 -5.57
N PHE A 79 -13.35 2.79 -5.87
CA PHE A 79 -12.29 2.26 -6.72
C PHE A 79 -12.60 2.34 -8.21
N LEU A 80 -13.83 2.66 -8.62
CA LEU A 80 -14.22 2.73 -10.02
C LEU A 80 -13.85 4.08 -10.64
N PRO A 81 -13.62 4.14 -11.96
CA PRO A 81 -13.34 5.40 -12.62
C PRO A 81 -14.55 6.36 -12.49
N PRO A 82 -14.31 7.67 -12.30
CA PRO A 82 -15.38 8.65 -12.13
C PRO A 82 -16.17 8.92 -13.42
N SER A 83 -15.61 8.52 -14.56
CA SER A 83 -16.24 8.62 -15.88
C SER A 83 -15.82 7.42 -16.74
N THR A 84 -16.03 7.49 -18.05
CA THR A 84 -15.60 6.43 -18.95
C THR A 84 -14.09 6.24 -18.92
N ALA A 85 -13.62 4.99 -18.86
CA ALA A 85 -12.20 4.64 -18.90
C ALA A 85 -11.89 3.61 -20.00
N ASN A 86 -10.64 3.58 -20.42
CA ASN A 86 -10.02 2.54 -21.24
C ASN A 86 -9.05 1.72 -20.38
N VAL A 87 -8.71 0.51 -20.85
CA VAL A 87 -7.66 -0.28 -20.22
C VAL A 87 -6.35 0.52 -20.21
N GLY A 88 -5.74 0.63 -19.04
CA GLY A 88 -4.54 1.42 -18.79
C GLY A 88 -4.77 2.88 -18.37
N ASP A 89 -6.02 3.37 -18.33
CA ASP A 89 -6.32 4.68 -17.76
C ASP A 89 -6.10 4.65 -16.24
N VAL A 90 -5.53 5.73 -15.71
CA VAL A 90 -5.24 5.92 -14.27
C VAL A 90 -6.06 7.09 -13.75
N TRP A 91 -6.63 6.96 -12.56
CA TRP A 91 -7.38 8.04 -11.90
C TRP A 91 -7.08 8.12 -10.40
N ASP A 92 -7.36 9.29 -9.82
CA ASP A 92 -7.28 9.52 -8.38
C ASP A 92 -8.44 8.87 -7.64
N LEU A 93 -8.14 8.32 -6.47
CA LEU A 93 -9.15 7.79 -5.56
C LEU A 93 -9.49 8.82 -4.48
N ASP A 94 -10.78 8.94 -4.15
CA ASP A 94 -11.24 9.83 -3.09
C ASP A 94 -10.72 9.33 -1.72
N SER A 95 -9.81 10.11 -1.15
CA SER A 95 -9.17 9.82 0.13
C SER A 95 -10.17 9.57 1.25
N LYS A 96 -11.24 10.37 1.34
CA LYS A 96 -12.24 10.27 2.41
C LYS A 96 -13.07 8.99 2.28
N ARG A 97 -13.34 8.55 1.06
CA ARG A 97 -14.12 7.34 0.77
C ARG A 97 -13.32 6.05 0.91
N ILE A 98 -11.98 6.10 0.84
CA ILE A 98 -11.10 4.94 1.10
C ILE A 98 -10.90 4.70 2.61
N LEU A 99 -10.89 5.77 3.43
CA LEU A 99 -10.63 5.68 4.87
C LEU A 99 -11.40 4.57 5.60
N PRO A 100 -12.70 4.29 5.31
CA PRO A 100 -13.41 3.19 5.95
C PRO A 100 -12.77 1.81 5.80
N PHE A 101 -12.10 1.53 4.67
CA PHE A 101 -11.34 0.30 4.43
C PHE A 101 -10.05 0.28 5.26
N LEU A 102 -9.28 1.37 5.22
CA LEU A 102 -8.02 1.46 5.97
C LEU A 102 -8.23 1.46 7.49
N ARG A 103 -9.35 2.01 7.97
CA ARG A 103 -9.72 1.98 9.39
C ARG A 103 -10.04 0.58 9.90
N GLN A 104 -10.22 -0.39 9.01
CA GLN A 104 -10.30 -1.80 9.40
C GLN A 104 -8.97 -2.29 10.00
N PHE A 105 -7.85 -1.73 9.54
CA PHE A 105 -6.54 -1.96 10.14
C PHE A 105 -6.37 -1.17 11.43
N HIS A 106 -6.53 0.15 11.41
CA HIS A 106 -6.37 0.98 12.61
C HIS A 106 -7.12 2.31 12.51
N PRO A 107 -7.76 2.80 13.59
CA PRO A 107 -8.55 4.03 13.57
C PRO A 107 -7.71 5.29 13.30
N GLY A 108 -6.45 5.30 13.75
CA GLY A 108 -5.49 6.40 13.57
C GLY A 108 -4.91 6.54 12.16
N VAL A 109 -5.60 6.04 11.14
CA VAL A 109 -5.12 6.13 9.76
C VAL A 109 -5.34 7.51 9.16
N THR A 110 -4.31 7.98 8.47
CA THR A 110 -4.33 9.09 7.54
C THR A 110 -3.93 8.57 6.17
N GLN A 111 -4.51 9.13 5.12
CA GLN A 111 -4.19 8.76 3.74
C GLN A 111 -3.49 9.96 3.08
N LYS A 112 -2.43 9.68 2.31
CA LYS A 112 -1.65 10.71 1.61
C LYS A 112 -2.06 10.79 0.13
N ALA A 113 -1.97 9.68 -0.58
CA ALA A 113 -2.21 9.61 -2.02
C ALA A 113 -2.69 8.21 -2.42
N ALA A 114 -3.60 8.13 -3.38
CA ALA A 114 -4.16 6.87 -3.84
C ALA A 114 -4.64 7.00 -5.29
N LYS A 115 -4.32 5.99 -6.10
CA LYS A 115 -4.66 5.95 -7.52
C LYS A 115 -5.12 4.55 -7.90
N ALA A 116 -5.97 4.46 -8.90
CA ALA A 116 -6.41 3.21 -9.50
C ALA A 116 -6.14 3.19 -11.00
N CYS A 117 -6.09 2.00 -11.56
CA CYS A 117 -5.92 1.75 -12.98
C CYS A 117 -6.87 0.64 -13.42
N LEU A 118 -7.49 0.81 -14.59
CA LEU A 118 -8.25 -0.27 -15.21
C LEU A 118 -7.25 -1.24 -15.87
N ARG A 119 -6.99 -2.39 -15.24
CA ARG A 119 -5.97 -3.35 -15.71
C ARG A 119 -6.49 -4.20 -16.86
N ALA A 120 -7.71 -4.71 -16.76
CA ALA A 120 -8.28 -5.60 -17.76
C ALA A 120 -9.80 -5.50 -17.84
N MET A 121 -10.33 -5.95 -18.97
CA MET A 121 -11.76 -5.89 -19.29
C MET A 121 -12.20 -7.09 -20.11
N SER A 122 -13.42 -7.54 -19.84
CA SER A 122 -14.20 -8.44 -20.68
C SER A 122 -15.66 -7.95 -20.74
N PRO A 123 -16.55 -8.62 -21.49
CA PRO A 123 -17.96 -8.23 -21.54
C PRO A 123 -18.63 -8.26 -20.16
N GLU A 124 -18.24 -9.22 -19.31
CA GLU A 124 -18.84 -9.44 -18.01
C GLU A 124 -18.02 -8.86 -16.84
N TYR A 125 -16.69 -8.74 -16.97
CA TYR A 125 -15.81 -8.43 -15.85
C TYR A 125 -14.96 -7.19 -16.10
N ALA A 126 -14.69 -6.45 -15.03
CA ALA A 126 -13.63 -5.44 -14.98
C ALA A 126 -12.64 -5.80 -13.88
N ASP A 127 -11.37 -5.57 -14.16
CA ASP A 127 -10.26 -5.74 -13.24
C ASP A 127 -9.61 -4.38 -12.98
N ILE A 128 -9.70 -3.93 -11.74
CA ILE A 128 -9.15 -2.68 -11.26
C ILE A 128 -8.03 -2.99 -10.27
N VAL A 129 -6.87 -2.41 -10.52
CA VAL A 129 -5.73 -2.41 -9.60
C VAL A 129 -5.58 -1.02 -9.01
N PHE A 130 -5.09 -0.92 -7.77
CA PHE A 130 -4.92 0.36 -7.12
C PHE A 130 -3.74 0.37 -6.15
N ARG A 131 -3.21 1.56 -5.91
CA ARG A 131 -2.11 1.84 -5.00
C ARG A 131 -2.56 2.88 -3.98
N ILE A 132 -2.30 2.62 -2.70
CA ILE A 132 -2.68 3.51 -1.61
C ILE A 132 -1.47 3.73 -0.69
N HIS A 133 -1.11 5.00 -0.49
CA HIS A 133 -0.13 5.43 0.50
C HIS A 133 -0.85 5.97 1.75
N ALA A 134 -0.54 5.37 2.89
CA ALA A 134 -1.19 5.66 4.16
C ALA A 134 -0.16 5.81 5.29
N ARG A 135 -0.61 6.36 6.41
CA ARG A 135 0.13 6.41 7.67
C ARG A 135 -0.84 6.10 8.80
N PHE A 136 -0.45 5.19 9.67
CA PHE A 136 -1.15 4.86 10.89
C PHE A 136 -0.44 5.54 12.07
N ILE A 137 -1.16 6.38 12.79
CA ILE A 137 -0.74 6.86 14.10
C ILE A 137 -1.14 5.80 15.11
N LEU A 138 -0.15 5.13 15.69
CA LEU A 138 -0.35 4.06 16.66
C LEU A 138 -0.48 4.63 18.08
N ASN A 139 0.36 5.61 18.43
CA ASN A 139 0.24 6.35 19.69
C ASN A 139 0.74 7.80 19.50
N ALA A 140 -0.17 8.77 19.62
CA ALA A 140 0.17 10.18 19.39
C ALA A 140 1.09 10.78 20.48
N SER A 141 0.97 10.34 21.73
CA SER A 141 1.70 10.91 22.87
C SER A 141 3.21 10.70 22.78
N ILE A 142 3.62 9.56 22.22
CA ILE A 142 5.04 9.20 21.98
C ILE A 142 5.44 9.37 20.51
N GLY A 143 4.56 9.96 19.70
CA GLY A 143 4.75 10.16 18.27
C GLY A 143 4.92 8.85 17.49
N ALA A 144 4.32 7.76 17.96
CA ALA A 144 4.50 6.46 17.35
C ALA A 144 3.60 6.26 16.12
N TYR A 145 4.20 5.80 15.03
CA TYR A 145 3.53 5.62 13.75
C TYR A 145 4.09 4.45 12.95
N LEU A 146 3.27 3.99 12.01
CA LEU A 146 3.64 3.05 10.96
C LEU A 146 3.20 3.61 9.60
N ARG A 147 4.12 3.69 8.65
CA ARG A 147 3.88 4.07 7.26
C ARG A 147 4.20 2.87 6.38
N PRO A 148 3.19 2.14 5.88
CA PRO A 148 3.41 1.26 4.75
C PRO A 148 4.06 2.05 3.63
N ALA A 149 5.05 1.48 2.93
CA ALA A 149 5.49 2.22 1.75
C ALA A 149 4.38 2.29 0.71
N GLN A 150 3.62 1.20 0.55
CA GLN A 150 2.35 1.21 -0.16
C GLN A 150 1.46 0.04 0.23
N PHE A 151 0.18 0.17 -0.04
CA PHE A 151 -0.69 -0.98 -0.28
C PHE A 151 -0.95 -1.16 -1.78
N THR A 152 -0.90 -2.41 -2.23
CA THR A 152 -1.37 -2.84 -3.54
C THR A 152 -2.75 -3.47 -3.39
N GLY A 153 -3.70 -2.97 -4.16
CA GLY A 153 -5.06 -3.46 -4.16
C GLY A 153 -5.50 -4.00 -5.51
N HIS A 154 -6.44 -4.94 -5.47
CA HIS A 154 -7.01 -5.60 -6.63
C HIS A 154 -8.51 -5.80 -6.41
N LEU A 155 -9.30 -5.40 -7.39
CA LEU A 155 -10.75 -5.45 -7.38
C LEU A 155 -11.24 -6.02 -8.70
N VAL A 156 -11.85 -7.20 -8.65
CA VAL A 156 -12.56 -7.78 -9.79
C VAL A 156 -14.04 -7.67 -9.55
N ILE A 157 -14.77 -7.08 -10.50
CA ILE A 157 -16.23 -6.95 -10.44
C ILE A 157 -16.88 -7.68 -11.61
N ASN A 158 -18.06 -8.25 -11.38
CA ASN A 158 -18.96 -8.61 -12.46
C ASN A 158 -19.85 -7.40 -12.76
N ARG A 159 -19.70 -6.83 -13.95
CA ARG A 159 -20.33 -5.58 -14.38
C ARG A 159 -21.82 -5.75 -14.69
N ASN A 160 -22.24 -6.96 -15.03
CA ASN A 160 -23.63 -7.28 -15.38
C ASN A 160 -24.50 -7.40 -14.13
N SER A 161 -23.99 -8.08 -13.11
CA SER A 161 -24.67 -8.28 -11.81
C SER A 161 -24.34 -7.20 -10.77
N GLY A 162 -23.28 -6.42 -10.98
CA GLY A 162 -22.80 -5.44 -10.01
C GLY A 162 -22.24 -6.06 -8.74
N THR A 163 -21.67 -7.27 -8.83
CA THR A 163 -21.15 -8.03 -7.68
C THR A 163 -19.63 -7.96 -7.60
N ILE A 164 -19.10 -8.00 -6.37
CA ILE A 164 -17.66 -8.12 -6.14
C ILE A 164 -17.25 -9.58 -6.28
N ARG A 165 -16.29 -9.84 -7.16
CA ARG A 165 -15.73 -11.18 -7.40
C ARG A 165 -14.42 -11.42 -6.68
N GLN A 166 -13.64 -10.37 -6.44
CA GLN A 166 -12.51 -10.39 -5.53
C GLN A 166 -12.22 -8.96 -5.11
N PHE A 167 -11.85 -8.81 -3.85
CA PHE A 167 -11.19 -7.64 -3.32
C PHE A 167 -10.00 -8.08 -2.49
N THR A 168 -8.83 -7.52 -2.77
CA THR A 168 -7.64 -7.62 -1.92
C THR A 168 -6.99 -6.26 -1.78
N LEU A 169 -6.39 -6.01 -0.63
CA LEU A 169 -5.52 -4.85 -0.36
C LEU A 169 -4.40 -5.31 0.56
N SER A 170 -3.17 -5.34 0.12
CA SER A 170 -2.06 -5.90 0.91
C SER A 170 -0.77 -5.12 0.76
N LEU A 171 0.14 -5.29 1.72
CA LEU A 171 1.52 -4.85 1.55
C LEU A 171 2.19 -5.65 0.42
N PRO A 172 3.07 -5.01 -0.37
CA PRO A 172 3.87 -5.74 -1.34
C PRO A 172 4.84 -6.70 -0.65
N ARG A 173 5.15 -7.82 -1.32
CA ARG A 173 6.14 -8.79 -0.86
C ARG A 173 7.55 -8.27 -1.17
N ARG A 174 8.25 -7.81 -0.13
CA ARG A 174 9.63 -7.28 -0.21
C ARG A 174 10.29 -7.36 1.18
N ASN A 175 11.59 -7.15 1.25
CA ASN A 175 12.38 -7.35 2.48
C ASN A 175 12.07 -6.34 3.60
N SER A 176 11.63 -5.15 3.24
CA SER A 176 11.10 -4.15 4.17
C SER A 176 9.88 -3.52 3.55
N ASN A 177 8.83 -3.24 4.33
CA ASN A 177 7.59 -2.73 3.77
C ASN A 177 6.89 -1.65 4.58
N VAL A 178 7.46 -1.27 5.72
CA VAL A 178 6.99 -0.18 6.56
C VAL A 178 8.14 0.68 7.04
N ASP A 179 7.96 1.99 7.04
CA ASP A 179 8.70 2.85 7.95
C ASP A 179 7.94 2.90 9.27
N MET A 180 8.68 2.90 10.36
CA MET A 180 8.13 3.13 11.68
C MET A 180 8.91 4.21 12.39
N GLY A 181 8.30 4.79 13.41
CA GLY A 181 9.00 5.68 14.31
C GLY A 181 8.25 5.79 15.61
N ALA A 182 9.00 5.97 16.68
CA ALA A 182 8.52 6.23 18.04
C ALA A 182 9.64 6.95 18.79
N PHE A 183 9.32 7.75 19.81
CA PHE A 183 10.31 8.43 20.64
C PHE A 183 11.32 9.26 19.83
N ARG A 184 10.86 9.92 18.76
CA ARG A 184 11.69 10.70 17.81
C ARG A 184 12.72 9.87 17.01
N SER A 185 12.75 8.56 17.18
CA SER A 185 13.49 7.64 16.34
C SER A 185 12.70 7.26 15.09
N ARG A 186 13.41 6.87 14.04
CA ARG A 186 12.85 6.35 12.79
C ARG A 186 13.60 5.09 12.41
N ASP A 187 12.87 4.12 11.92
CA ASP A 187 13.41 2.86 11.48
C ASP A 187 12.58 2.26 10.35
N ILE A 188 13.12 1.23 9.72
CA ILE A 188 12.47 0.46 8.69
C ILE A 188 12.20 -0.94 9.25
N GLY A 189 11.06 -1.51 8.90
CA GLY A 189 10.76 -2.87 9.26
C GLY A 189 9.94 -3.61 8.23
N PHE A 190 9.55 -4.80 8.65
CA PHE A 190 8.87 -5.77 7.84
C PHE A 190 7.64 -6.26 8.58
N VAL A 191 6.47 -6.09 7.97
CA VAL A 191 5.24 -6.73 8.41
C VAL A 191 5.00 -7.91 7.48
N PRO A 192 5.09 -9.17 7.96
CA PRO A 192 5.02 -10.33 7.06
C PRO A 192 3.67 -10.44 6.35
N ARG A 193 2.60 -10.05 7.04
CA ARG A 193 1.26 -9.97 6.46
C ARG A 193 0.49 -8.79 7.02
N MET A 194 0.07 -7.90 6.13
CA MET A 194 -0.96 -6.91 6.42
C MET A 194 -1.85 -6.80 5.19
N GLU A 195 -3.08 -7.30 5.29
CA GLU A 195 -3.98 -7.42 4.16
C GLU A 195 -5.46 -7.35 4.53
N LEU A 196 -6.27 -6.86 3.58
CA LEU A 196 -7.70 -7.06 3.52
C LEU A 196 -8.01 -8.02 2.37
N CYS A 197 -8.89 -8.99 2.60
CA CYS A 197 -9.32 -9.93 1.57
C CYS A 197 -10.81 -10.26 1.68
N SER A 198 -11.52 -10.30 0.54
CA SER A 198 -12.88 -10.84 0.46
C SER A 198 -12.84 -12.35 0.24
N PHE A 199 -13.82 -13.08 0.78
CA PHE A 199 -13.96 -14.52 0.56
C PHE A 199 -14.46 -14.84 -0.87
N SER A 200 -13.58 -14.85 -1.87
CA SER A 200 -13.94 -15.31 -3.22
C SER A 200 -12.71 -15.61 -4.07
N GLU A 201 -12.12 -16.80 -3.89
CA GLU A 201 -10.93 -17.20 -4.67
C GLU A 201 -11.20 -18.22 -5.78
N ALA A 202 -12.38 -18.86 -5.82
CA ALA A 202 -12.47 -20.13 -6.55
C ALA A 202 -12.55 -20.02 -8.09
N GLN A 203 -12.75 -18.86 -8.72
CA GLN A 203 -13.13 -18.80 -10.16
C GLN A 203 -12.56 -17.65 -10.99
N LEU A 204 -11.45 -17.02 -10.59
CA LEU A 204 -10.90 -15.89 -11.37
C LEU A 204 -9.89 -16.27 -12.44
N LYS A 205 -9.24 -17.45 -12.31
CA LYS A 205 -8.23 -17.93 -13.26
C LYS A 205 -8.78 -18.26 -14.65
N SER A 206 -10.10 -18.31 -14.83
CA SER A 206 -10.76 -18.67 -16.10
C SER A 206 -11.33 -17.48 -16.87
N ILE A 207 -11.15 -16.23 -16.42
CA ILE A 207 -11.67 -15.08 -17.15
C ILE A 207 -10.83 -14.85 -18.41
N ALA A 208 -11.46 -14.95 -19.57
CA ALA A 208 -10.89 -14.52 -20.84
C ALA A 208 -11.02 -13.00 -20.96
N TRP A 209 -9.90 -12.29 -20.83
CA TRP A 209 -9.85 -10.84 -20.98
C TRP A 209 -9.78 -10.46 -22.46
N GLU A 210 -10.63 -9.54 -22.91
CA GLU A 210 -10.59 -9.01 -24.28
C GLU A 210 -9.50 -7.95 -24.43
N ALA A 211 -9.24 -7.19 -23.37
CA ALA A 211 -8.16 -6.23 -23.28
C ALA A 211 -7.54 -6.29 -21.89
N ALA A 212 -6.21 -6.28 -21.82
CA ALA A 212 -5.47 -6.28 -20.56
C ALA A 212 -4.09 -5.64 -20.77
N ILE A 213 -3.59 -4.99 -19.72
CA ILE A 213 -2.18 -4.64 -19.57
C ILE A 213 -1.53 -5.52 -18.50
N THR A 214 -0.21 -5.68 -18.57
CA THR A 214 0.54 -6.50 -17.63
C THR A 214 0.66 -5.82 -16.26
N ALA A 215 1.08 -6.58 -15.24
CA ALA A 215 1.33 -6.03 -13.91
C ALA A 215 2.47 -5.01 -13.93
N GLU A 216 3.49 -5.24 -14.75
CA GLU A 216 4.64 -4.36 -14.93
C GLU A 216 4.24 -3.03 -15.62
N GLU A 217 3.32 -3.09 -16.58
CA GLU A 217 2.78 -1.89 -17.24
C GLU A 217 1.94 -1.04 -16.27
N VAL A 218 1.13 -1.68 -15.42
CA VAL A 218 0.41 -1.01 -14.32
C VAL A 218 1.39 -0.36 -13.36
N GLU A 219 2.41 -1.09 -12.93
CA GLU A 219 3.43 -0.61 -12.00
C GLU A 219 4.10 0.65 -12.54
N LYS A 220 4.56 0.61 -13.80
CA LYS A 220 5.17 1.76 -14.48
C LYS A 220 4.20 2.94 -14.58
N LYS A 221 2.91 2.70 -14.82
CA LYS A 221 1.88 3.74 -14.83
C LYS A 221 1.71 4.38 -13.45
N PHE A 222 1.71 3.60 -12.37
CA PHE A 222 1.66 4.15 -11.03
C PHE A 222 2.93 4.94 -10.69
N GLN A 223 4.11 4.40 -10.98
CA GLN A 223 5.39 5.09 -10.78
C GLN A 223 5.40 6.48 -11.42
N ASN A 224 5.03 6.58 -12.70
CA ASN A 224 4.93 7.86 -13.40
C ASN A 224 3.85 8.79 -12.82
N ALA A 225 2.75 8.23 -12.32
CA ALA A 225 1.65 9.01 -11.76
C ALA A 225 1.94 9.54 -10.35
N PHE A 226 2.74 8.84 -9.55
CA PHE A 226 3.10 9.25 -8.18
C PHE A 226 4.39 10.05 -8.13
N TYR A 227 5.37 9.75 -8.99
CA TYR A 227 6.71 10.30 -8.87
C TYR A 227 7.25 10.82 -10.19
N LYS A 228 7.41 12.15 -10.26
CA LYS A 228 7.94 12.84 -11.45
C LYS A 228 9.38 12.45 -11.80
N PHE A 229 10.16 11.92 -10.86
CA PHE A 229 11.54 11.52 -11.14
C PHE A 229 11.63 10.31 -12.09
N PHE A 230 10.56 9.53 -12.28
CA PHE A 230 10.53 8.50 -13.33
C PHE A 230 10.46 9.07 -14.75
N GLU A 231 10.20 10.38 -14.91
CA GLU A 231 10.29 11.08 -16.19
C GLU A 231 11.74 11.46 -16.55
N ILE A 232 12.69 11.31 -15.61
CA ILE A 232 14.10 11.59 -15.85
C ILE A 232 14.67 10.54 -16.80
N GLU A 233 15.46 10.98 -17.77
CA GLU A 233 16.27 10.10 -18.61
C GLU A 233 17.42 9.53 -17.76
N TRP A 234 17.22 8.33 -17.22
CA TRP A 234 18.23 7.61 -16.47
C TRP A 234 19.28 7.02 -17.41
N THR A 235 20.56 7.28 -17.10
CA THR A 235 21.71 6.74 -17.84
C THR A 235 22.74 6.23 -16.82
N ALA A 236 23.59 5.30 -17.26
CA ALA A 236 24.68 4.82 -16.41
C ALA A 236 25.65 5.97 -16.09
N ILE A 237 26.32 5.90 -14.93
CA ILE A 237 27.22 6.97 -14.51
C ILE A 237 28.40 7.12 -15.48
N GLU A 238 28.85 6.02 -16.08
CA GLU A 238 29.90 5.98 -17.08
C GLU A 238 29.49 6.79 -18.33
N ASP A 239 28.30 6.54 -18.85
CA ASP A 239 27.74 7.25 -20.01
C ASP A 239 27.52 8.74 -19.71
N ALA A 240 27.04 9.07 -18.50
CA ALA A 240 26.89 10.45 -18.06
C ALA A 240 28.24 11.19 -18.03
N VAL A 241 29.30 10.52 -17.57
CA VAL A 241 30.66 11.06 -17.52
C VAL A 241 31.22 11.27 -18.93
N GLU A 242 31.03 10.32 -19.84
CA GLU A 242 31.45 10.47 -21.24
C GLU A 242 30.71 11.62 -21.92
N ARG A 243 29.39 11.72 -21.75
CA ARG A 243 28.57 12.81 -22.29
C ARG A 243 28.98 14.17 -21.74
N ALA A 244 29.27 14.27 -20.44
CA ALA A 244 29.72 15.51 -19.82
C ALA A 244 31.08 15.98 -20.39
N LYS A 245 32.03 15.05 -20.58
CA LYS A 245 33.33 15.32 -21.22
C LYS A 245 33.14 15.78 -22.66
N ALA A 246 32.34 15.06 -23.46
CA ALA A 246 32.11 15.39 -24.87
C ALA A 246 31.44 16.77 -25.06
N LEU A 247 30.53 17.13 -24.15
CA LEU A 247 29.83 18.42 -24.18
C LEU A 247 30.59 19.56 -23.47
N ASN A 248 31.75 19.29 -22.86
CA ASN A 248 32.48 20.22 -22.02
C ASN A 248 31.60 20.88 -20.93
N ARG A 249 30.78 20.07 -20.24
CA ARG A 249 29.86 20.52 -19.19
C ARG A 249 30.22 19.87 -17.84
N PRO A 250 30.10 20.59 -16.73
CA PRO A 250 30.30 20.01 -15.40
C PRO A 250 29.18 19.04 -15.04
N ILE A 251 29.49 18.04 -14.21
CA ILE A 251 28.52 17.13 -13.61
C ILE A 251 28.08 17.71 -12.26
N HIS A 252 26.77 17.81 -12.05
CA HIS A 252 26.20 18.05 -10.72
C HIS A 252 25.82 16.70 -10.13
N ALA A 253 26.45 16.31 -9.02
CA ALA A 253 26.13 15.06 -8.31
C ALA A 253 25.26 15.35 -7.08
N VAL A 254 24.16 14.62 -6.95
CA VAL A 254 23.31 14.61 -5.75
C VAL A 254 23.41 13.22 -5.11
N LEU A 255 23.83 13.16 -3.85
CA LEU A 255 23.86 11.91 -3.08
C LEU A 255 22.62 11.85 -2.21
N LEU A 256 21.86 10.76 -2.32
CA LEU A 256 20.64 10.54 -1.55
C LEU A 256 20.86 9.42 -0.53
N PHE A 257 20.27 9.58 0.65
CA PHE A 257 20.14 8.50 1.61
C PHE A 257 18.82 7.77 1.29
N GLY A 258 18.94 6.67 0.55
CA GLY A 258 17.80 5.90 0.08
C GLY A 258 17.81 5.71 -1.44
N VAL A 259 17.12 4.65 -1.85
CA VAL A 259 16.87 4.32 -3.25
C VAL A 259 15.78 5.23 -3.82
N LEU A 260 15.89 5.57 -5.10
CA LEU A 260 14.83 6.26 -5.84
C LEU A 260 13.80 5.26 -6.34
N ASP A 261 13.25 4.51 -5.40
CA ASP A 261 12.20 3.53 -5.62
C ASP A 261 11.05 3.77 -4.64
N ASP A 262 9.98 3.01 -4.83
CA ASP A 262 8.73 3.16 -4.08
C ASP A 262 8.79 2.44 -2.71
N GLU A 263 9.93 2.48 -2.03
CA GLU A 263 10.19 1.70 -0.80
C GLU A 263 9.94 2.44 0.51
N SER A 264 9.81 3.78 0.53
CA SER A 264 9.43 4.52 1.74
C SER A 264 8.81 5.88 1.41
N CYS A 265 7.81 6.32 2.20
CA CYS A 265 6.85 7.39 1.85
C CYS A 265 6.82 8.54 2.87
#